data_AF-A0A7V9UCT0-F1
#
_entry.id   AF-A0A7V9UCT0-F1
#
_cell.length_a   1.000
_cell.length_b   1.000
_cell.length_c   1.000
_cell.angle_alpha   90.00
_cell.angle_beta   90.00
_cell.angle_gamma   90.00
#
_symmetry.space_group_name_H-M   'P 1'
#
loop_
_entity.id
_entity.type
_entity.pdbx_description
1 polymer ?
#
loop_
_entity_poly.entity_id
_entity_poly.type
_entity_poly.pdbx_seq_one_letter_code
_entity_poly.pdbx_strand_id
1 'polypeptide(L)'
;MSVSVGHWRRRKPDAGTHEPRLAKTFLWAVTLLIAIVAVPGAARLAGNEAELVELGLWAAIVAAVDLVPVRVWGSVSVSMSFPVTLAAGMIFLPTEAALIAFIGSFDPRELRGGVSLAKSVFNRSQVAASVMAGSALFHTLDGVILDWPRVLLPGAAALLLDAGVNFVLVASAVSIEDRLAPRGVFQKMFGASPLHYLAGYLLLGLLALPLAAAVAVGGVWALLLFLAPLVLAREMFRQTQQVLYATE
;
A
#
# COMPACT_ATOMS: atom_id res chain seq x y z
N MET A 1 -3.32 -2.66 0.75
CA MET A 1 -4.80 -2.61 0.71
C MET A 1 -5.35 -3.60 1.75
N SER A 2 -5.82 -3.12 2.90
CA SER A 2 -6.45 -3.96 3.92
C SER A 2 -7.95 -3.81 3.79
N VAL A 3 -8.63 -4.77 3.14
CA VAL A 3 -10.09 -4.76 3.02
C VAL A 3 -10.68 -5.21 4.36
N SER A 4 -11.13 -4.26 5.17
CA SER A 4 -11.86 -4.49 6.41
C SER A 4 -13.30 -4.00 6.26
N VAL A 5 -14.19 -4.86 5.75
CA VAL A 5 -15.63 -4.58 5.69
C VAL A 5 -16.20 -4.64 7.11
N GLY A 6 -16.74 -3.51 7.58
CA GLY A 6 -17.45 -3.40 8.85
C GLY A 6 -18.77 -4.16 8.82
N HIS A 7 -18.73 -5.43 9.24
CA HIS A 7 -19.83 -6.08 9.93
C HIS A 7 -19.28 -6.73 11.19
N TRP A 8 -19.49 -6.07 12.33
CA TRP A 8 -19.18 -6.54 13.68
C TRP A 8 -20.11 -7.69 14.10
N ARG A 9 -20.06 -8.82 13.40
CA ARG A 9 -20.27 -10.10 14.08
C ARG A 9 -18.90 -10.53 14.59
N ARG A 10 -18.74 -10.58 15.91
CA ARG A 10 -17.66 -11.31 16.58
C ARG A 10 -17.61 -12.71 15.99
N ARG A 11 -16.80 -12.95 14.95
CA ARG A 11 -16.33 -14.30 14.68
C ARG A 11 -15.41 -14.62 15.84
N LYS A 12 -15.77 -15.65 16.60
CA LYS A 12 -14.82 -16.36 17.45
C LYS A 12 -13.60 -16.69 16.58
N PRO A 13 -12.38 -16.73 17.14
CA PRO A 13 -11.24 -17.26 16.40
C PRO A 13 -11.64 -18.65 15.92
N ASP A 14 -11.81 -18.80 14.60
CA ASP A 14 -12.09 -20.09 14.01
C ASP A 14 -10.86 -20.94 14.32
N ALA A 15 -11.01 -21.81 15.31
CA ALA A 15 -10.12 -22.92 15.54
C ALA A 15 -10.10 -23.75 14.24
N GLY A 16 -9.05 -23.57 13.44
CA GLY A 16 -8.70 -24.49 12.36
C GLY A 16 -9.37 -24.32 11.00
N THR A 17 -9.68 -23.11 10.52
CA THR A 17 -9.96 -22.94 9.08
C THR A 17 -8.65 -23.04 8.30
N HIS A 18 -8.31 -24.26 7.86
CA HIS A 18 -7.24 -24.47 6.90
C HIS A 18 -7.52 -23.64 5.65
N GLU A 19 -6.66 -22.66 5.36
CA GLU A 19 -6.69 -21.97 4.07
C GLU A 19 -6.62 -23.03 2.96
N PRO A 20 -7.42 -22.90 1.88
CA PRO A 20 -7.38 -23.84 0.76
C PRO A 20 -5.94 -24.00 0.27
N ARG A 21 -5.50 -25.23 -0.04
CA ARG A 21 -4.14 -25.49 -0.53
C ARG A 21 -3.78 -24.60 -1.72
N LEU A 22 -4.74 -24.39 -2.64
CA LEU A 22 -4.58 -23.52 -3.80
C LEU A 22 -4.34 -22.05 -3.41
N ALA A 23 -5.02 -21.54 -2.39
CA ALA A 23 -4.79 -20.18 -1.88
C ALA A 23 -3.36 -20.06 -1.36
N LYS A 24 -2.94 -20.98 -0.49
CA LYS A 24 -1.56 -21.01 0.03
C LYS A 24 -0.52 -21.07 -1.08
N THR A 25 -0.70 -21.93 -2.08
CA THR A 25 0.23 -22.01 -3.22
C THR A 25 0.31 -20.69 -3.99
N PHE A 26 -0.83 -20.05 -4.25
CA PHE A 26 -0.86 -18.74 -4.91
C PHE A 26 -0.13 -17.65 -4.11
N LEU A 27 -0.41 -17.56 -2.80
CA LEU A 27 0.22 -16.59 -1.90
C LEU A 27 1.76 -16.74 -1.89
N TRP A 28 2.25 -17.97 -1.79
CA TRP A 28 3.69 -18.26 -1.80
C TRP A 28 4.34 -18.07 -3.18
N ALA A 29 3.63 -18.38 -4.27
CA ALA A 29 4.16 -18.18 -5.61
C ALA A 29 4.43 -16.69 -5.90
N VAL A 30 3.48 -15.81 -5.55
CA VAL A 30 3.66 -14.35 -5.68
C VAL A 30 4.78 -13.85 -4.78
N THR A 31 4.85 -14.36 -3.55
CA THR A 31 5.93 -14.04 -2.61
C THR A 31 7.29 -14.40 -3.17
N LEU A 32 7.43 -15.61 -3.69
CA LEU A 32 8.69 -16.11 -4.25
C LEU A 32 9.11 -15.30 -5.48
N LEU A 33 8.16 -14.97 -6.36
CA LEU A 33 8.44 -14.13 -7.53
C LEU A 33 9.03 -12.77 -7.11
N ILE A 34 8.42 -12.12 -6.12
CA ILE A 34 8.90 -10.82 -5.65
C ILE A 34 10.24 -10.93 -4.92
N ALA A 35 10.45 -11.98 -4.13
CA ALA A 35 11.75 -12.24 -3.54
C ALA A 35 12.84 -12.39 -4.62
N ILE A 36 12.58 -13.16 -5.68
CA ILE A 36 13.53 -13.36 -6.79
C ILE A 36 13.88 -12.04 -7.48
N VAL A 37 12.88 -11.18 -7.74
CA VAL A 37 13.11 -9.91 -8.44
C VAL A 37 13.73 -8.84 -7.53
N ALA A 38 13.48 -8.87 -6.22
CA ALA A 38 14.03 -7.91 -5.28
C ALA A 38 15.49 -8.22 -4.85
N VAL A 39 15.92 -9.49 -4.92
CA VAL A 39 17.28 -9.91 -4.53
C VAL A 39 18.41 -9.17 -5.28
N PRO A 40 18.36 -8.96 -6.60
CA PRO A 40 19.36 -8.17 -7.32
C PRO A 40 19.48 -6.74 -6.80
N GLY A 41 18.35 -6.10 -6.43
CA GLY A 41 18.35 -4.77 -5.82
C GLY A 41 19.05 -4.77 -4.46
N ALA A 42 18.74 -5.76 -3.61
CA ALA A 42 19.38 -5.90 -2.30
C ALA A 42 20.89 -6.17 -2.43
N ALA A 43 21.31 -6.99 -3.41
CA ALA A 43 22.71 -7.29 -3.66
C ALA A 43 23.51 -6.06 -4.10
N ARG A 44 22.91 -5.17 -4.92
CA ARG A 44 23.53 -3.90 -5.30
C ARG A 44 23.79 -3.00 -4.07
N LEU A 45 22.83 -2.93 -3.15
CA LEU A 45 22.88 -2.06 -1.98
C LEU A 45 23.87 -2.54 -0.91
N ALA A 46 24.27 -3.81 -0.92
CA ALA A 46 25.14 -4.41 0.10
C ALA A 46 26.53 -3.74 0.25
N GLY A 47 26.92 -2.87 -0.69
CA GLY A 47 28.17 -2.10 -0.63
C GLY A 47 28.02 -0.61 -0.30
N ASN A 48 26.80 -0.09 -0.08
CA ASN A 48 26.56 1.34 0.12
C ASN A 48 25.73 1.61 1.39
N GLU A 49 26.43 1.87 2.51
CA GLU A 49 25.80 2.13 3.81
C GLU A 49 24.85 3.34 3.79
N ALA A 50 25.19 4.40 3.06
CA ALA A 50 24.38 5.61 2.99
C ALA A 50 23.03 5.34 2.31
N GLU A 51 23.04 4.62 1.18
CA GLU A 51 21.81 4.18 0.48
C GLU A 51 20.99 3.24 1.38
N LEU A 52 21.63 2.29 2.07
CA LEU A 52 20.92 1.39 3.00
C LEU A 52 20.21 2.14 4.13
N VAL A 53 20.86 3.16 4.72
CA VAL A 53 20.26 4.00 5.75
C VAL A 53 19.07 4.77 5.17
N GLU A 54 19.19 5.33 3.97
CA GLU A 54 18.10 6.05 3.32
C GLU A 54 16.90 5.14 3.03
N LEU A 55 17.11 3.97 2.43
CA LEU A 55 16.03 2.98 2.23
C LEU A 55 15.40 2.56 3.57
N GLY A 56 16.23 2.38 4.60
CA GLY A 56 15.78 2.04 5.96
C GLY A 56 14.87 3.12 6.55
N LEU A 57 15.21 4.40 6.37
CA LEU A 57 14.37 5.53 6.80
C LEU A 57 13.04 5.55 6.05
N TRP A 58 13.05 5.35 4.74
CA TRP A 58 11.82 5.26 3.95
C TRP A 58 10.93 4.09 4.39
N ALA A 59 11.51 2.90 4.57
CA ALA A 59 10.76 1.73 5.05
C ALA A 59 10.20 1.96 6.47
N ALA A 60 10.96 2.61 7.35
CA ALA A 60 10.49 2.98 8.69
C ALA A 60 9.31 3.96 8.65
N ILE A 61 9.33 4.92 7.72
CA ILE A 61 8.23 5.87 7.53
C ILE A 61 6.98 5.17 6.99
N VAL A 62 7.13 4.32 5.97
CA VAL A 62 6.03 3.48 5.45
C VAL A 62 5.41 2.65 6.58
N ALA A 63 6.25 2.01 7.40
CA ALA A 63 5.80 1.23 8.56
C ALA A 63 5.09 2.09 9.59
N ALA A 64 5.64 3.26 9.93
CA ALA A 64 5.00 4.18 10.87
C ALA A 64 3.61 4.58 10.38
N VAL A 65 3.48 4.95 9.10
CA VAL A 65 2.20 5.35 8.50
C VAL A 65 1.19 4.21 8.52
N ASP A 66 1.59 2.99 8.17
CA ASP A 66 0.70 1.82 8.17
C ASP A 66 0.28 1.38 9.59
N LEU A 67 1.16 1.59 10.57
CA LEU A 67 0.87 1.31 11.98
C LEU A 67 -0.01 2.38 12.63
N VAL A 68 -0.18 3.55 12.01
CA VAL A 68 -1.16 4.55 12.42
C VAL A 68 -2.54 4.20 11.84
N PRO A 69 -3.51 3.73 12.66
CA PRO A 69 -4.85 3.45 12.16
C PRO A 69 -5.56 4.77 11.84
N VAL A 70 -5.70 5.07 10.54
CA VAL A 70 -6.54 6.16 10.04
C VAL A 70 -7.76 5.56 9.37
N ARG A 71 -8.96 5.94 9.84
CA ARG A 71 -10.23 5.62 9.17
C ARG A 71 -10.62 6.85 8.38
N VAL A 72 -10.49 6.80 7.06
CA VAL A 72 -10.69 7.99 6.20
C VAL A 72 -12.17 8.19 5.89
N TRP A 73 -12.94 7.13 5.59
CA TRP A 73 -14.39 7.23 5.36
C TRP A 73 -15.14 5.93 5.69
N GLY A 74 -16.02 5.97 6.70
CA GLY A 74 -16.93 4.87 7.01
C GLY A 74 -16.22 3.52 7.19
N SER A 75 -16.56 2.54 6.35
CA SER A 75 -15.96 1.19 6.33
C SER A 75 -14.78 1.03 5.38
N VAL A 76 -14.32 2.09 4.71
CA VAL A 76 -13.26 2.03 3.71
C VAL A 76 -11.91 2.37 4.37
N SER A 77 -11.05 1.35 4.48
CA SER A 77 -9.66 1.48 4.92
C SER A 77 -8.72 1.42 3.72
N VAL A 78 -8.30 2.58 3.21
CA VAL A 78 -7.16 2.67 2.29
C VAL A 78 -5.89 2.79 3.12
N SER A 79 -4.85 2.06 2.74
CA SER A 79 -3.55 2.17 3.43
C SER A 79 -2.97 3.55 3.16
N MET A 80 -2.62 4.24 4.24
CA MET A 80 -2.08 5.59 4.20
C MET A 80 -0.63 5.60 3.70
N SER A 81 0.03 4.43 3.66
CA SER A 81 1.38 4.30 3.12
C SER A 81 1.41 4.32 1.59
N PHE A 82 0.27 4.17 0.92
CA PHE A 82 0.18 4.12 -0.53
C PHE A 82 0.83 5.33 -1.26
N PRO A 83 0.53 6.59 -0.90
CA PRO A 83 1.19 7.74 -1.52
C PRO A 83 2.70 7.77 -1.25
N VAL A 84 3.12 7.29 -0.08
CA VAL A 84 4.53 7.25 0.33
C VAL A 84 5.30 6.22 -0.49
N THR A 85 4.75 5.01 -0.64
CA THR A 85 5.40 3.95 -1.44
C THR A 85 5.41 4.29 -2.93
N LEU A 86 4.36 4.92 -3.45
CA LEU A 86 4.34 5.38 -4.83
C LEU A 86 5.33 6.53 -5.07
N ALA A 87 5.48 7.46 -4.12
CA ALA A 87 6.50 8.50 -4.17
C ALA A 87 7.91 7.90 -4.14
N ALA A 88 8.16 6.89 -3.29
CA ALA A 88 9.40 6.13 -3.29
C ALA A 88 9.65 5.48 -4.67
N GLY A 89 8.62 4.92 -5.30
CA GLY A 89 8.71 4.37 -6.66
C GLY A 89 9.08 5.37 -7.75
N MET A 90 8.84 6.67 -7.54
CA MET A 90 9.25 7.70 -8.49
C MET A 90 10.70 8.18 -8.27
N ILE A 91 11.22 8.02 -7.05
CA ILE A 91 12.55 8.49 -6.63
C ILE A 91 13.61 7.40 -6.77
N PHE A 92 13.31 6.20 -6.25
CA PHE A 92 14.23 5.06 -6.23
C PHE A 92 14.00 4.14 -7.41
N LEU A 93 15.01 3.31 -7.70
CA LEU A 93 14.87 2.30 -8.75
C LEU A 93 13.77 1.29 -8.42
N PRO A 94 13.21 0.60 -9.43
CA PRO A 94 12.06 -0.29 -9.21
C PRO A 94 12.29 -1.37 -8.15
N THR A 95 13.50 -1.94 -8.07
CA THR A 95 13.85 -2.95 -7.08
C THR A 95 14.01 -2.38 -5.67
N GLU A 96 14.58 -1.18 -5.54
CA GLU A 96 14.73 -0.45 -4.27
C GLU A 96 13.37 -0.04 -3.72
N ALA A 97 12.49 0.51 -4.56
CA ALA A 97 11.14 0.86 -4.19
C ALA A 97 10.31 -0.36 -3.74
N ALA A 98 10.50 -1.51 -4.39
CA ALA A 98 9.92 -2.77 -3.94
C ALA A 98 10.44 -3.21 -2.56
N LEU A 99 11.73 -3.04 -2.28
CA LEU A 99 12.30 -3.35 -0.96
C LEU A 99 11.71 -2.45 0.13
N ILE A 100 11.63 -1.14 -0.14
CA ILE A 100 10.98 -0.16 0.76
C ILE A 100 9.55 -0.60 1.06
N ALA A 101 8.78 -0.92 0.03
CA ALA A 101 7.40 -1.38 0.15
C ALA A 101 7.29 -2.72 0.91
N PHE A 102 8.13 -3.70 0.59
CA PHE A 102 8.08 -5.02 1.21
C PHE A 102 8.43 -4.96 2.71
N ILE A 103 9.47 -4.21 3.06
CA ILE A 103 9.94 -4.08 4.44
C ILE A 103 8.99 -3.17 5.23
N GLY A 104 8.56 -2.08 4.63
CA GLY A 104 7.79 -1.03 5.30
C GLY A 104 6.29 -1.31 5.40
N SER A 105 5.69 -2.10 4.52
CA SER A 105 4.24 -2.36 4.59
C SER A 105 3.91 -3.34 5.71
N PHE A 106 3.13 -2.88 6.70
CA PHE A 106 2.65 -3.71 7.80
C PHE A 106 1.13 -3.64 7.91
N ASP A 107 0.49 -4.74 8.29
CA ASP A 107 -0.89 -4.69 8.76
C ASP A 107 -0.89 -4.76 10.30
N PRO A 108 -1.49 -3.80 11.01
CA PRO A 108 -1.55 -3.82 12.48
C PRO A 108 -2.14 -5.12 13.08
N ARG A 109 -2.92 -5.86 12.30
CA ARG A 109 -3.47 -7.17 12.69
C ARG A 109 -2.41 -8.27 12.74
N GLU A 110 -1.33 -8.16 11.98
CA GLU A 110 -0.19 -9.09 11.99
C GLU A 110 0.47 -9.11 13.37
N LEU A 111 0.70 -7.92 13.92
CA LEU A 111 1.31 -7.75 15.25
C LEU A 111 0.42 -8.29 16.38
N ARG A 112 -0.89 -8.44 16.11
CA ARG A 112 -1.87 -8.98 17.07
C ARG A 112 -2.19 -10.46 16.81
N GLY A 113 -1.49 -11.13 15.89
CA GLY A 113 -1.75 -12.52 15.52
C GLY A 113 -3.08 -12.76 14.80
N GLY A 114 -3.70 -11.71 14.24
CA GLY A 114 -4.99 -11.77 13.55
C GLY A 114 -4.92 -12.18 12.08
N VAL A 115 -3.71 -12.36 11.53
CA VAL A 115 -3.46 -12.70 10.12
C VAL A 115 -2.42 -13.83 10.07
N SER A 116 -2.61 -14.80 9.18
CA SER A 116 -1.64 -15.89 8.98
C SER A 116 -0.33 -15.37 8.39
N LEU A 117 0.78 -16.07 8.65
CA LEU A 117 2.09 -15.69 8.09
C LEU A 117 2.07 -15.64 6.56
N ALA A 118 1.46 -16.64 5.91
CA ALA A 118 1.37 -16.69 4.45
C ALA A 118 0.63 -15.48 3.88
N LYS A 119 -0.48 -15.09 4.50
CA LYS A 119 -1.27 -13.91 4.09
C LYS A 119 -0.55 -12.60 4.37
N SER A 120 0.13 -12.51 5.51
CA SER A 120 0.96 -11.35 5.85
C SER A 120 2.07 -11.13 4.83
N VAL A 121 2.88 -12.15 4.56
CA VAL A 121 3.99 -12.05 3.61
C VAL A 121 3.47 -11.78 2.19
N PHE A 122 2.38 -12.44 1.78
CA PHE A 122 1.74 -12.14 0.50
C PHE A 122 1.29 -10.68 0.39
N ASN A 123 0.65 -10.11 1.41
CA ASN A 123 0.21 -8.72 1.36
C ASN A 123 1.39 -7.76 1.13
N ARG A 124 2.54 -8.02 1.78
CA ARG A 124 3.75 -7.23 1.59
C ARG A 124 4.34 -7.40 0.20
N SER A 125 4.44 -8.64 -0.28
CA SER A 125 4.90 -8.94 -1.64
C SER A 125 3.97 -8.35 -2.69
N GLN A 126 2.67 -8.37 -2.46
CA GLN A 126 1.67 -7.77 -3.33
C GLN A 126 1.87 -6.26 -3.44
N VAL A 127 2.08 -5.55 -2.32
CA VAL A 127 2.34 -4.11 -2.36
C VAL A 127 3.66 -3.82 -3.05
N ALA A 128 4.72 -4.59 -2.75
CA ALA A 128 6.01 -4.45 -3.43
C ALA A 128 5.93 -4.70 -4.95
N ALA A 129 5.13 -5.67 -5.39
CA ALA A 129 4.88 -5.94 -6.81
C ALA A 129 4.24 -4.74 -7.51
N SER A 130 3.21 -4.15 -6.88
CA SER A 130 2.50 -2.98 -7.38
C SER A 130 3.43 -1.78 -7.52
N VAL A 131 4.21 -1.50 -6.46
CA VAL A 131 5.11 -0.34 -6.40
C VAL A 131 6.24 -0.49 -7.42
N MET A 132 6.80 -1.69 -7.55
CA MET A 132 7.82 -1.98 -8.56
C MET A 132 7.27 -1.77 -9.97
N ALA A 133 6.04 -2.23 -10.25
CA ALA A 133 5.43 -2.05 -11.57
C ALA A 133 5.19 -0.57 -11.89
N GLY A 134 4.61 0.19 -10.94
CA GLY A 134 4.43 1.64 -11.08
C GLY A 134 5.75 2.37 -11.29
N SER A 135 6.76 2.06 -10.47
CA SER A 135 8.11 2.62 -10.58
C SER A 135 8.77 2.34 -11.93
N ALA A 136 8.73 1.09 -12.39
CA ALA A 136 9.28 0.71 -13.67
C ALA A 136 8.63 1.49 -14.82
N LEU A 137 7.30 1.66 -14.79
CA LEU A 137 6.60 2.44 -15.81
C LEU A 137 6.94 3.94 -15.74
N PHE A 138 7.03 4.50 -14.53
CA PHE A 138 7.44 5.90 -14.35
C PHE A 138 8.80 6.18 -14.99
N HIS A 139 9.80 5.33 -14.72
CA HIS A 139 11.15 5.46 -15.28
C HIS A 139 11.22 5.10 -16.77
N THR A 140 10.41 4.15 -17.25
CA THR A 140 10.34 3.83 -18.70
C THR A 140 9.77 4.99 -19.52
N LEU A 141 8.92 5.81 -18.92
CA LEU A 141 8.35 7.00 -19.54
C LEU A 141 9.23 8.25 -19.33
N ASP A 142 10.48 8.07 -18.91
CA ASP A 142 11.44 9.14 -18.59
C ASP A 142 10.86 10.18 -17.61
N GLY A 143 10.10 9.70 -16.61
CA GLY A 143 9.46 10.56 -15.62
C GLY A 143 10.49 11.36 -14.81
N VAL A 144 10.40 12.68 -14.88
CA VAL A 144 11.22 13.61 -14.07
C VAL A 144 10.32 14.34 -13.09
N ILE A 145 10.51 14.08 -11.78
CA ILE A 145 9.61 14.53 -10.71
C ILE A 145 9.38 16.05 -10.67
N LEU A 146 10.40 16.84 -11.04
CA LEU A 146 10.36 18.30 -11.00
C LEU A 146 9.94 18.95 -12.33
N ASP A 147 9.73 18.16 -13.39
CA ASP A 147 9.36 18.68 -14.73
C ASP A 147 7.84 18.89 -14.84
N TRP A 148 7.33 19.91 -14.14
CA TRP A 148 5.91 20.24 -14.17
C TRP A 148 5.55 21.07 -15.41
N PRO A 149 4.42 20.78 -16.09
CA PRO A 149 3.39 19.80 -15.76
C PRO A 149 3.60 18.41 -16.38
N ARG A 150 4.71 18.19 -17.10
CA ARG A 150 4.95 16.96 -17.89
C ARG A 150 4.97 15.69 -17.04
N VAL A 151 5.44 15.79 -15.79
CA VAL A 151 5.44 14.70 -14.80
C VAL A 151 4.05 14.11 -14.52
N LEU A 152 2.96 14.85 -14.79
CA LEU A 152 1.60 14.36 -14.57
C LEU A 152 1.30 13.08 -15.36
N LEU A 153 1.77 12.98 -16.59
CA LEU A 153 1.51 11.82 -17.45
C LEU A 153 2.21 10.55 -16.94
N PRO A 154 3.55 10.49 -16.76
CA PRO A 154 4.21 9.32 -16.21
C PRO A 154 3.77 9.04 -14.77
N GLY A 155 3.48 10.07 -13.96
CA GLY A 155 2.97 9.91 -12.61
C GLY A 155 1.58 9.25 -12.55
N ALA A 156 0.65 9.69 -13.40
CA ALA A 156 -0.67 9.07 -13.51
C ALA A 156 -0.59 7.65 -14.07
N ALA A 157 0.29 7.40 -15.05
CA ALA A 157 0.51 6.06 -15.60
C ALA A 157 1.03 5.09 -14.53
N ALA A 158 2.03 5.53 -13.74
CA ALA A 158 2.57 4.77 -12.62
C ALA A 158 1.51 4.45 -11.55
N LEU A 159 0.71 5.45 -11.17
CA LEU A 159 -0.42 5.29 -10.25
C LEU A 159 -1.42 4.23 -10.75
N LEU A 160 -1.84 4.32 -12.02
CA LEU A 160 -2.80 3.39 -12.59
C LEU A 160 -2.25 1.96 -12.66
N LEU A 161 -0.98 1.79 -13.01
CA LEU A 161 -0.36 0.48 -13.07
C LEU A 161 -0.19 -0.14 -11.68
N ASP A 162 0.28 0.63 -10.70
CA ASP A 162 0.36 0.19 -9.30
C ASP A 162 -1.01 -0.29 -8.82
N ALA A 163 -2.02 0.57 -8.95
CA ALA A 163 -3.40 0.30 -8.56
C ALA A 163 -3.97 -0.96 -9.24
N GLY A 164 -3.70 -1.10 -10.54
CA GLY A 164 -4.15 -2.24 -11.35
C GLY A 164 -3.53 -3.56 -10.89
N VAL A 165 -2.20 -3.59 -10.73
CA VAL A 165 -1.48 -4.77 -10.21
C VAL A 165 -1.95 -5.11 -8.80
N ASN A 166 -2.13 -4.10 -7.95
CA ASN A 166 -2.62 -4.26 -6.57
C ASN A 166 -3.99 -4.93 -6.56
N PHE A 167 -4.91 -4.36 -7.35
CA PHE A 167 -6.28 -4.84 -7.47
C PHE A 167 -6.32 -6.27 -7.99
N VAL A 168 -5.59 -6.58 -9.07
CA VAL A 168 -5.59 -7.93 -9.66
C VAL A 168 -5.09 -8.96 -8.65
N LEU A 169 -3.97 -8.71 -7.98
CA LEU A 169 -3.40 -9.65 -7.02
C LEU A 169 -4.34 -9.88 -5.82
N VAL A 170 -4.90 -8.81 -5.26
CA VAL A 170 -5.86 -8.90 -4.15
C VAL A 170 -7.14 -9.61 -4.58
N ALA A 171 -7.70 -9.25 -5.74
CA ALA A 171 -8.92 -9.85 -6.26
C ALA A 171 -8.73 -11.35 -6.54
N SER A 172 -7.57 -11.75 -7.09
CA SER A 172 -7.22 -13.16 -7.28
C SER A 172 -7.13 -13.91 -5.96
N ALA A 173 -6.45 -13.35 -4.95
CA ALA A 173 -6.36 -13.97 -3.63
C ALA A 173 -7.75 -14.17 -3.01
N VAL A 174 -8.61 -13.13 -3.03
CA VAL A 174 -9.98 -13.19 -2.51
C VAL A 174 -10.85 -14.18 -3.29
N SER A 175 -10.74 -14.21 -4.62
CA SER A 175 -11.48 -15.17 -5.46
C SER A 175 -11.13 -16.61 -5.09
N ILE A 176 -9.85 -16.92 -4.90
CA ILE A 176 -9.37 -18.27 -4.57
C ILE A 176 -9.74 -18.66 -3.13
N GLU A 177 -9.56 -17.75 -2.17
CA GLU A 177 -9.87 -18.00 -0.75
C GLU A 177 -11.37 -18.22 -0.53
N ASP A 178 -12.21 -17.32 -1.06
CA ASP A 178 -13.65 -17.32 -0.79
C ASP A 178 -14.46 -18.07 -1.86
N ARG A 179 -13.80 -18.57 -2.90
CA ARG A 179 -14.43 -19.25 -4.06
C ARG A 179 -15.50 -18.37 -4.74
N LEU A 180 -15.22 -17.07 -4.81
CA LEU A 180 -16.13 -16.10 -5.41
C LEU A 180 -15.81 -15.89 -6.89
N ALA A 181 -16.87 -15.79 -7.71
CA ALA A 181 -16.76 -15.32 -9.08
C ALA A 181 -16.29 -13.84 -9.12
N PRO A 182 -15.69 -13.36 -10.23
CA PRO A 182 -15.14 -11.99 -10.32
C PRO A 182 -16.13 -10.89 -9.90
N ARG A 183 -17.41 -11.03 -10.25
CA ARG A 183 -18.47 -10.11 -9.83
C ARG A 183 -18.66 -10.07 -8.31
N GLY A 184 -18.59 -11.23 -7.65
CA GLY A 184 -18.70 -11.33 -6.19
C GLY A 184 -17.50 -10.70 -5.49
N VAL A 185 -16.30 -10.85 -6.05
CA VAL A 185 -15.09 -10.18 -5.56
C VAL A 185 -15.20 -8.67 -5.70
N PHE A 186 -15.63 -8.18 -6.87
CA PHE A 186 -15.81 -6.75 -7.11
C PHE A 186 -16.81 -6.13 -6.13
N GLN A 187 -17.97 -6.76 -5.95
CA GLN A 187 -18.97 -6.33 -4.97
C GLN A 187 -18.43 -6.35 -3.53
N LYS A 188 -17.63 -7.36 -3.18
CA LYS A 188 -17.00 -7.48 -1.87
C LYS A 188 -15.95 -6.39 -1.61
N MET A 189 -15.16 -6.01 -2.63
CA MET A 189 -14.08 -5.03 -2.51
C MET A 189 -14.59 -3.58 -2.53
N PHE A 190 -15.52 -3.26 -3.41
CA PHE A 190 -15.96 -1.88 -3.63
C PHE A 190 -17.32 -1.54 -3.03
N GLY A 191 -18.07 -2.55 -2.57
CA GLY A 191 -19.38 -2.36 -1.95
C GLY A 191 -20.40 -1.70 -2.88
N ALA A 192 -21.24 -0.85 -2.31
CA ALA A 192 -22.34 -0.18 -3.01
C ALA A 192 -21.93 1.03 -3.86
N SER A 193 -20.70 1.55 -3.70
CA SER A 193 -20.28 2.79 -4.37
C SER A 193 -18.84 2.73 -4.91
N PRO A 194 -18.60 1.95 -5.97
CA PRO A 194 -17.28 1.73 -6.53
C PRO A 194 -16.60 3.01 -7.03
N LEU A 195 -17.36 3.95 -7.59
CA LEU A 195 -16.81 5.21 -8.11
C LEU A 195 -16.24 6.09 -7.01
N HIS A 196 -16.91 6.19 -5.86
CA HIS A 196 -16.41 6.98 -4.72
C HIS A 196 -15.13 6.35 -4.15
N TYR A 197 -15.10 5.02 -4.06
CA TYR A 197 -13.89 4.31 -3.64
C TYR A 197 -12.73 4.57 -4.60
N LEU A 198 -12.96 4.41 -5.91
CA LEU A 198 -11.92 4.59 -6.93
C LEU A 198 -11.44 6.04 -6.98
N ALA A 199 -12.35 7.02 -6.90
CA ALA A 199 -11.99 8.43 -6.86
C ALA A 199 -11.13 8.75 -5.63
N GLY A 200 -11.52 8.28 -4.44
CA GLY A 200 -10.73 8.47 -3.22
C GLY A 200 -9.34 7.82 -3.33
N TYR A 201 -9.27 6.61 -3.90
CA TYR A 201 -8.01 5.91 -4.09
C TYR A 201 -7.08 6.63 -5.08
N LEU A 202 -7.60 7.10 -6.21
CA LEU A 202 -6.83 7.84 -7.21
C LEU A 202 -6.39 9.21 -6.69
N LEU A 203 -7.26 9.95 -6.01
CA LEU A 203 -6.90 11.23 -5.39
C LEU A 203 -5.82 11.05 -4.33
N LEU A 204 -5.94 10.03 -3.48
CA LEU A 204 -4.92 9.70 -2.50
C LEU A 204 -3.60 9.35 -3.20
N GLY A 205 -3.63 8.52 -4.23
CA GLY A 205 -2.43 8.16 -5.00
C GLY A 205 -1.76 9.34 -5.71
N LEU A 206 -2.53 10.30 -6.22
CA LEU A 206 -2.00 11.52 -6.84
C LEU A 206 -1.21 12.39 -5.85
N LEU A 207 -1.41 12.24 -4.53
CA LEU A 207 -0.58 12.89 -3.51
C LEU A 207 0.88 12.42 -3.55
N ALA A 208 1.18 11.28 -4.19
CA ALA A 208 2.55 10.81 -4.36
C ALA A 208 3.41 11.79 -5.17
N LEU A 209 2.85 12.50 -6.15
CA LEU A 209 3.58 13.46 -6.99
C LEU A 209 4.11 14.67 -6.20
N PRO A 210 3.27 15.46 -5.50
CA PRO A 210 3.77 16.56 -4.69
C PRO A 210 4.63 16.06 -3.52
N LEU A 211 4.36 14.85 -2.98
CA LEU A 211 5.23 14.24 -1.97
C LEU A 211 6.62 13.95 -2.51
N ALA A 212 6.72 13.30 -3.67
CA ALA A 212 7.99 13.00 -4.32
C ALA A 212 8.74 14.29 -4.68
N ALA A 213 8.04 15.32 -5.17
CA ALA A 213 8.64 16.62 -5.45
C ALA A 213 9.17 17.31 -4.19
N ALA A 214 8.42 17.26 -3.08
CA ALA A 214 8.85 17.81 -1.81
C ALA A 214 10.10 17.11 -1.28
N VAL A 215 10.19 15.78 -1.42
CA VAL A 215 11.39 15.02 -1.02
C VAL A 215 12.57 15.28 -1.96
N ALA A 216 12.33 15.40 -3.27
CA ALA A 216 13.39 15.74 -4.22
C ALA A 216 14.06 17.09 -3.92
N VAL A 217 13.34 18.02 -3.28
CA VAL A 217 13.85 19.35 -2.91
C VAL A 217 14.35 19.40 -1.46
N GLY A 218 13.59 18.84 -0.52
CA GLY A 218 13.82 18.94 0.93
C GLY A 218 14.44 17.71 1.59
N GLY A 219 14.72 16.67 0.81
CA GLY A 219 15.18 15.37 1.31
C GLY A 219 14.14 14.62 2.13
N VAL A 220 14.57 13.56 2.81
CA VAL A 220 13.72 12.67 3.60
C VAL A 220 12.88 13.38 4.67
N TRP A 221 13.33 14.53 5.17
CA TRP A 221 12.60 15.34 6.16
C TRP A 221 11.26 15.87 5.63
N ALA A 222 11.13 16.06 4.32
CA ALA A 222 9.87 16.45 3.69
C ALA A 222 8.78 15.40 3.91
N LEU A 223 9.13 14.12 4.07
CA LEU A 223 8.17 13.07 4.42
C LEU A 223 7.51 13.35 5.76
N LEU A 224 8.27 13.73 6.80
CA LEU A 224 7.71 14.02 8.12
C LEU A 224 6.73 15.18 8.09
N LEU A 225 7.05 16.23 7.33
CA LEU A 225 6.14 17.36 7.11
C LEU A 225 4.87 16.92 6.38
N PHE A 226 4.98 16.00 5.42
CA PHE A 226 3.83 15.45 4.72
C PHE A 226 2.96 14.51 5.57
N LEU A 227 3.52 13.91 6.62
CA LEU A 227 2.75 13.15 7.60
C LEU A 227 1.89 14.04 8.49
N ALA A 228 2.28 15.30 8.72
CA ALA A 228 1.54 16.19 9.62
C ALA A 228 0.08 16.38 9.18
N PRO A 229 -0.25 16.68 7.91
CA PRO A 229 -1.64 16.70 7.43
C PRO A 229 -2.41 15.39 7.66
N LEU A 230 -1.77 14.22 7.51
CA LEU A 230 -2.42 12.92 7.71
C LEU A 230 -2.76 12.69 9.19
N VAL A 231 -1.84 13.09 10.08
CA VAL A 231 -2.07 13.04 11.54
C VAL A 231 -3.15 14.04 11.97
N LEU A 232 -3.15 15.25 11.41
CA LEU A 232 -4.17 16.26 11.68
C LEU A 232 -5.55 15.81 11.19
N ALA A 233 -5.63 15.30 9.96
CA ALA A 233 -6.87 14.75 9.42
C ALA A 233 -7.43 13.64 10.32
N ARG A 234 -6.55 12.74 10.79
CA ARG A 234 -6.93 11.69 11.76
C ARG A 234 -7.53 12.27 13.03
N GLU A 235 -6.91 13.29 13.62
CA GLU A 235 -7.42 13.89 14.87
C GLU A 235 -8.77 14.59 14.64
N MET A 236 -8.94 15.30 13.52
CA MET A 236 -10.23 15.89 13.15
C MET A 236 -11.32 14.83 13.01
N PHE A 237 -11.04 13.68 12.37
CA PHE A 237 -12.00 12.58 12.29
C PHE A 237 -12.33 12.00 13.66
N ARG A 238 -11.33 11.86 14.54
CA ARG A 238 -11.54 11.36 15.91
C ARG A 238 -12.45 12.31 16.70
N GLN A 239 -12.22 13.61 16.59
CA GLN A 239 -13.03 14.64 17.24
C GLN A 239 -14.47 14.62 16.75
N THR A 240 -14.70 14.58 15.42
CA THR A 240 -16.06 14.51 14.85
C THR A 240 -16.82 13.28 15.34
N GLN A 241 -16.16 12.11 15.45
CA GLN A 241 -16.78 10.90 16.00
C GLN A 241 -17.14 11.06 17.48
N GLN A 242 -16.26 11.66 18.30
CA GLN A 242 -16.54 11.92 19.71
C GLN A 242 -17.74 12.84 19.91
N VAL A 243 -17.90 13.87 19.07
CA VAL A 243 -19.05 14.78 19.11
C VAL A 243 -20.35 14.04 18.79
N LEU A 244 -20.36 13.22 17.73
CA LEU A 244 -21.56 12.45 17.35
C LEU A 244 -22.01 11.49 18.46
N TYR A 245 -21.07 10.79 19.11
CA TYR A 245 -21.38 9.90 20.23
C TYR A 245 -21.78 10.62 21.52
N ALA A 246 -21.45 11.90 21.68
CA ALA A 246 -21.86 12.69 22.84
C ALA A 246 -23.28 13.28 22.71
N THR A 247 -23.83 13.27 21.49
CA THR A 247 -25.18 13.78 21.17
C THR A 247 -26.25 12.69 21.00
N GLU A 248 -25.89 11.42 21.17
CA GLU A 248 -26.80 10.25 21.27
C GLU A 248 -27.00 9.84 22.73
#